data_AF-A0A1W1CE91-F1
#
_entry.id   AF-A0A1W1CE91-F1
#
_cell.length_a   1.000
_cell.length_b   1.000
_cell.length_c   1.000
_cell.angle_alpha   90.00
_cell.angle_beta   90.00
_cell.angle_gamma   90.00
#
_symmetry.space_group_name_H-M   'P 1'
#
loop_
_entity.id
_entity.type
_entity.pdbx_description
1 polymer ?
#
loop_
_entity_poly.entity_id
_entity_poly.type
_entity_poly.pdbx_seq_one_letter_code
_entity_poly.pdbx_strand_id
1 'polypeptide(L)'
;MKALIVVGILGTFGLIFFLYYRNRDLKRLLIALSTFVLLISFGIMGNITRQIIPLFLAHVILVVFAWVGLLYYLLRGKYYWWVIFSPAVTLALFIALSLLEGSRYEDMFSF
;
A
#
# COMPACT_ATOMS: atom_id res chain seq x y z
N MET A 1 -9.41 8.76 14.94
CA MET A 1 -8.53 7.80 14.25
C MET A 1 -8.70 7.83 12.73
N LYS A 2 -9.91 7.60 12.18
CA LYS A 2 -10.13 7.63 10.72
C LYS A 2 -9.79 8.98 10.06
N ALA A 3 -10.07 10.09 10.75
CA ALA A 3 -9.75 11.44 10.26
C ALA A 3 -8.25 11.66 9.99
N LEU A 4 -7.35 11.13 10.84
CA LEU A 4 -5.91 11.27 10.64
C LEU A 4 -5.43 10.55 9.38
N ILE A 5 -5.99 9.36 9.10
CA ILE A 5 -5.70 8.61 7.87
C ILE A 5 -6.17 9.38 6.65
N VAL A 6 -7.39 9.92 6.69
CA VAL A 6 -7.95 10.74 5.60
C VAL A 6 -7.08 11.98 5.36
N VAL A 7 -6.65 12.68 6.41
CA VAL A 7 -5.75 13.84 6.29
C VAL A 7 -4.39 13.43 5.70
N GLY A 8 -3.82 12.30 6.12
CA GLY A 8 -2.58 11.78 5.54
C GLY A 8 -2.70 11.48 4.04
N ILE A 9 -3.79 10.83 3.63
CA ILE A 9 -4.10 10.55 2.21
C ILE A 9 -4.23 11.85 1.43
N LEU A 10 -5.07 12.79 1.88
CA LEU A 10 -5.29 14.07 1.21
C LEU A 10 -4.01 14.91 1.14
N GLY A 11 -3.22 14.93 2.21
CA GLY A 11 -1.94 15.61 2.27
C GLY A 11 -0.93 15.04 1.27
N THR A 12 -0.82 13.71 1.19
CA THR A 12 0.07 13.05 0.23
C THR A 12 -0.39 13.34 -1.21
N PHE A 13 -1.70 13.28 -1.48
CA PHE A 13 -2.28 13.56 -2.79
C PHE A 13 -1.99 15.01 -3.23
N GLY A 14 -2.24 15.98 -2.35
CA GLY A 14 -1.93 17.39 -2.60
C GLY A 14 -0.44 17.63 -2.84
N LEU A 15 0.44 16.95 -2.10
CA LEU A 15 1.89 17.06 -2.24
C LEU A 15 2.38 16.51 -3.58
N ILE A 16 1.86 15.36 -4.03
CA ILE A 16 2.15 14.78 -5.35
C ILE A 16 1.76 15.78 -6.46
N PHE A 17 0.55 16.33 -6.38
CA PHE A 17 0.05 17.27 -7.38
C PHE A 17 0.89 18.55 -7.39
N PHE A 18 1.14 19.17 -6.23
CA PHE A 18 1.87 20.43 -6.14
C PHE A 18 3.32 20.32 -6.63
N LEU A 19 4.04 19.24 -6.27
CA LEU A 19 5.43 19.05 -6.67
C LEU A 19 5.59 18.85 -8.18
N TYR A 20 4.76 17.99 -8.79
CA TYR A 20 4.96 17.60 -10.18
C TYR A 20 4.17 18.44 -11.18
N TYR A 21 3.03 19.03 -10.79
CA TYR A 21 2.34 20.00 -11.63
C TYR A 21 3.19 21.26 -11.82
N ARG A 22 3.82 21.77 -10.75
CA ARG A 22 4.71 22.93 -10.81
C ARG A 22 5.94 22.68 -11.68
N ASN A 23 6.49 21.47 -11.62
CA ASN A 23 7.69 21.08 -12.39
C ASN A 23 7.37 20.60 -13.82
N ARG A 24 6.10 20.57 -14.25
CA ARG A 24 5.63 20.05 -15.55
C ARG A 24 6.10 18.62 -15.89
N ASP A 25 6.46 17.82 -14.88
CA ASP A 25 6.94 16.45 -15.07
C ASP A 25 5.76 15.45 -14.98
N LEU A 26 5.00 15.37 -16.08
CA LEU A 26 3.81 14.51 -16.18
C LEU A 26 4.13 13.02 -16.00
N LYS A 27 5.33 12.56 -16.40
CA LYS A 27 5.72 11.16 -16.26
C LYS A 27 5.86 10.79 -14.79
N ARG A 28 6.57 11.60 -14.00
CA ARG A 28 6.71 11.37 -12.57
C ARG A 28 5.40 11.56 -11.81
N LEU A 29 4.56 12.50 -12.25
CA LEU A 29 3.21 12.67 -11.72
C LEU A 29 2.39 11.38 -11.84
N LEU A 30 2.33 10.80 -13.04
CA LEU A 30 1.57 9.56 -13.28
C LEU A 30 2.12 8.38 -12.48
N ILE A 31 3.44 8.22 -12.41
CA ILE A 31 4.06 7.15 -11.59
C ILE A 31 3.69 7.33 -10.12
N ALA A 32 3.82 8.54 -9.58
CA ALA A 32 3.47 8.84 -8.20
C ALA A 32 1.98 8.60 -7.90
N LEU A 33 1.09 9.03 -8.80
CA LEU A 33 -0.36 8.88 -8.65
C LEU A 33 -0.77 7.39 -8.69
N SER A 34 -0.27 6.64 -9.67
CA SER A 34 -0.53 5.20 -9.79
C SER A 34 -0.01 4.45 -8.57
N THR A 35 1.19 4.80 -8.10
CA THR A 35 1.76 4.22 -6.88
C THR A 35 0.93 4.55 -5.65
N PHE A 36 0.47 5.78 -5.53
CA PHE A 36 -0.38 6.20 -4.42
C PHE A 36 -1.69 5.41 -4.38
N VAL A 37 -2.37 5.24 -5.52
CA VAL A 37 -3.58 4.42 -5.64
C VAL A 37 -3.27 2.95 -5.27
N LEU A 38 -2.16 2.40 -5.75
CA LEU A 38 -1.72 1.04 -5.40
C LEU A 38 -1.54 0.88 -3.87
N LEU A 39 -0.90 1.84 -3.20
CA LEU A 39 -0.70 1.78 -1.75
C LEU A 39 -2.00 1.89 -0.97
N ILE A 40 -2.96 2.69 -1.44
CA ILE A 40 -4.32 2.70 -0.87
C ILE A 40 -4.95 1.32 -1.00
N SER A 41 -4.85 0.70 -2.18
CA SER A 41 -5.37 -0.65 -2.42
C SER A 41 -4.74 -1.67 -1.49
N PHE A 42 -3.42 -1.64 -1.28
CA PHE A 42 -2.77 -2.50 -0.29
C PHE A 42 -3.28 -2.23 1.12
N GLY A 43 -3.40 -0.97 1.54
CA GLY A 43 -3.93 -0.62 2.86
C GLY A 43 -5.35 -1.18 3.12
N ILE A 44 -6.20 -1.22 2.08
CA ILE A 44 -7.54 -1.81 2.15
C ILE A 44 -7.46 -3.34 2.14
N MET A 45 -6.72 -3.92 1.20
CA MET A 45 -6.56 -5.37 1.04
C MET A 45 -5.92 -6.02 2.25
N GLY A 46 -5.02 -5.33 2.96
CA GLY A 46 -4.43 -5.80 4.21
C GLY A 46 -5.46 -6.19 5.27
N ASN A 47 -6.70 -5.72 5.18
CA ASN A 47 -7.77 -6.15 6.07
C ASN A 47 -8.06 -7.66 6.00
N ILE A 48 -7.80 -8.31 4.86
CA ILE A 48 -8.02 -9.75 4.69
C ILE A 48 -7.05 -10.58 5.54
N THR A 49 -5.85 -10.07 5.80
CA THR A 49 -4.83 -10.81 6.55
C THR A 49 -5.02 -10.72 8.07
N ARG A 50 -6.04 -10.00 8.56
CA ARG A 50 -6.30 -9.80 10.00
C ARG A 50 -6.47 -11.08 10.81
N GLN A 51 -6.85 -12.17 10.16
CA GLN A 51 -7.03 -13.48 10.79
C GLN A 51 -5.71 -14.05 11.29
N ILE A 52 -4.59 -13.69 10.63
CA ILE A 52 -3.24 -14.07 11.03
C ILE A 52 -2.54 -12.81 11.56
N ILE A 53 -2.71 -12.52 12.86
CA ILE A 53 -2.25 -11.28 13.50
C ILE A 53 -0.77 -10.94 13.18
N PRO A 54 0.19 -11.88 13.25
CA PRO A 54 1.58 -11.57 12.91
C PRO A 54 1.75 -11.11 11.46
N LEU A 55 0.99 -11.70 10.53
CA LEU A 55 1.03 -11.36 9.11
C LEU A 55 0.35 -10.02 8.83
N PHE A 56 -0.75 -9.73 9.53
CA PHE A 56 -1.40 -8.42 9.48
C PHE A 56 -0.49 -7.29 9.96
N LEU A 57 0.20 -7.48 11.10
CA LEU A 57 1.17 -6.50 11.60
C LEU A 57 2.31 -6.29 10.61
N ALA A 58 2.87 -7.36 10.06
CA ALA A 58 3.89 -7.27 9.01
C ALA A 58 3.37 -6.48 7.80
N HIS A 59 2.15 -6.75 7.34
CA HIS A 59 1.53 -6.03 6.23
C HIS A 59 1.43 -4.53 6.51
N VAL A 60 0.88 -4.14 7.68
CA VAL A 60 0.74 -2.72 8.07
C VAL A 60 2.09 -2.02 8.09
N ILE A 61 3.12 -2.65 8.67
CA ILE A 61 4.48 -2.09 8.71
C ILE A 61 5.03 -1.88 7.29
N LEU A 62 4.88 -2.88 6.41
CA LEU A 62 5.33 -2.77 5.03
C LEU A 62 4.58 -1.69 4.26
N VAL A 63 3.27 -1.51 4.49
CA VAL A 63 2.50 -0.40 3.89
C VAL A 63 3.04 0.96 4.34
N VAL A 64 3.39 1.12 5.63
CA VAL A 64 4.01 2.35 6.14
C VAL A 64 5.37 2.59 5.46
N PHE A 65 6.22 1.56 5.35
CA PHE A 65 7.49 1.68 4.64
C PHE A 65 7.31 1.99 3.16
N ALA A 66 6.33 1.39 2.50
CA ALA A 66 5.99 1.68 1.12
C ALA A 66 5.53 3.14 0.95
N TRP A 67 4.78 3.68 1.91
CA TRP A 67 4.38 5.09 1.95
C TRP A 67 5.58 6.03 2.09
N VAL A 68 6.50 5.71 3.00
CA VAL A 68 7.77 6.44 3.15
C VAL A 68 8.61 6.34 1.87
N GLY A 69 8.61 5.18 1.20
CA GLY A 69 9.26 4.97 -0.08
C GLY A 69 8.69 5.85 -1.19
N LEU A 70 7.36 6.02 -1.23
CA LEU A 70 6.70 6.97 -2.12
C LEU A 70 7.16 8.40 -1.82
N LEU A 71 7.11 8.86 -0.56
CA LEU A 71 7.59 10.19 -0.19
C LEU A 71 9.07 10.40 -0.55
N TYR A 72 9.92 9.39 -0.35
CA TYR A 72 11.31 9.42 -0.75
C TYR A 72 11.46 9.58 -2.27
N TYR A 73 10.65 8.87 -3.06
CA TYR A 73 10.59 9.04 -4.51
C TYR A 73 10.20 10.47 -4.89
N LEU A 74 9.23 11.09 -4.22
CA LEU A 74 8.82 12.48 -4.48
C LEU A 74 9.99 13.46 -4.27
N LEU A 75 10.76 13.27 -3.19
CA LEU A 75 11.83 14.19 -2.79
C LEU A 75 13.16 13.96 -3.50
N ARG A 76 13.51 12.70 -3.80
CA ARG A 76 14.83 12.32 -4.34
C ARG A 76 14.79 11.77 -5.77
N GLY A 77 13.60 11.50 -6.30
CA GLY A 77 13.39 10.98 -7.66
C GLY A 77 13.82 9.52 -7.87
N LYS A 78 14.25 8.80 -6.82
CA LYS A 78 14.66 7.38 -6.91
C LYS A 78 13.51 6.47 -6.51
N TYR A 79 13.09 5.61 -7.43
CA TYR A 79 11.95 4.71 -7.24
C TYR A 79 12.42 3.31 -6.79
N TYR A 80 12.19 2.98 -5.52
CA TYR A 80 12.53 1.67 -4.95
C TYR A 80 11.33 0.73 -5.01
N TRP A 81 11.12 0.14 -6.18
CA TRP A 81 10.02 -0.79 -6.44
C TRP A 81 9.92 -1.93 -5.41
N TRP A 82 11.05 -2.50 -4.96
CA TRP A 82 11.05 -3.53 -3.90
C TRP A 82 10.41 -3.08 -2.59
N VAL A 83 10.59 -1.81 -2.19
CA VAL A 83 9.97 -1.25 -0.98
C VAL A 83 8.47 -1.04 -1.22
N ILE A 84 8.11 -0.51 -2.38
CA ILE A 84 6.72 -0.16 -2.72
C ILE A 84 5.84 -1.41 -2.88
N PHE A 85 6.36 -2.47 -3.49
CA PHE A 85 5.65 -3.73 -3.69
C PHE A 85 5.82 -4.73 -2.54
N SER A 86 6.61 -4.39 -1.51
CA SER A 86 6.80 -5.27 -0.35
C SER A 86 5.48 -5.70 0.35
N PRO A 87 4.42 -4.88 0.46
CA PRO A 87 3.16 -5.34 1.06
C PRO A 87 2.51 -6.50 0.29
N ALA A 88 2.74 -6.59 -1.02
CA ALA A 88 2.22 -7.69 -1.85
C ALA A 88 2.75 -9.05 -1.39
N VAL A 89 3.98 -9.12 -0.85
CA VAL A 89 4.58 -10.36 -0.35
C VAL A 89 3.74 -10.95 0.78
N THR A 90 3.26 -10.11 1.69
CA THR A 90 2.40 -10.58 2.79
C THR A 90 1.02 -11.02 2.34
N LEU A 91 0.47 -10.43 1.27
CA LEU A 91 -0.78 -10.89 0.65
C LEU A 91 -0.58 -12.24 -0.05
N ALA A 92 0.51 -12.39 -0.80
CA ALA A 92 0.87 -13.66 -1.44
C ALA A 92 1.09 -14.77 -0.41
N LEU A 93 1.78 -14.45 0.70
CA LEU A 93 2.00 -15.39 1.80
C LEU A 93 0.68 -15.78 2.48
N PHE A 94 -0.22 -14.82 2.68
CA PHE A 94 -1.56 -15.10 3.21
C PHE A 94 -2.29 -16.11 2.32
N ILE A 95 -2.36 -15.85 1.02
CA ILE A 95 -3.00 -16.75 0.06
C ILE A 95 -2.36 -18.14 0.09
N ALA A 96 -1.03 -18.22 0.11
CA ALA A 96 -0.31 -19.50 0.16
C ALA A 96 -0.65 -20.30 1.44
N LEU A 97 -0.69 -19.64 2.60
CA LEU A 97 -1.07 -20.28 3.86
C LEU A 97 -2.53 -20.73 3.86
N SER A 98 -3.44 -19.88 3.34
CA SER A 98 -4.86 -20.22 3.23
C SER A 98 -5.10 -21.46 2.35
N LEU A 99 -4.29 -21.65 1.30
CA LEU A 99 -4.37 -22.84 0.44
C LEU A 99 -3.83 -24.10 1.12
N LEU A 100 -2.81 -23.97 1.98
CA LEU A 100 -2.20 -25.09 2.70
C LEU A 100 -3.05 -25.58 3.88
N GLU A 101 -3.76 -24.69 4.57
CA GLU A 101 -4.50 -25.03 5.78
C GLU A 101 -5.85 -25.72 5.53
N GLY A 102 -6.39 -25.70 4.30
CA GLY A 102 -7.58 -26.46 3.88
C GLY A 102 -8.87 -26.15 4.68
N SER A 103 -9.87 -25.57 4.04
CA SER A 103 -11.26 -25.36 4.50
C SER A 103 -11.55 -24.70 5.86
N ARG A 104 -10.58 -24.43 6.74
CA ARG A 104 -10.84 -23.72 8.01
C ARG A 104 -11.35 -22.28 7.82
N TYR A 105 -11.36 -21.81 6.58
CA TYR A 105 -11.75 -20.48 6.14
C TYR A 105 -12.76 -20.51 4.96
N GLU A 106 -13.42 -21.64 4.68
CA GLU A 106 -14.33 -21.79 3.53
C GLU A 106 -15.60 -20.93 3.59
N ASP A 107 -16.02 -20.50 4.78
CA ASP A 107 -17.15 -19.57 4.95
C ASP A 107 -16.85 -18.13 4.46
N MET A 108 -15.68 -17.89 3.86
CA MET A 108 -15.18 -16.56 3.49
C MET A 108 -15.59 -16.03 2.11
N PHE A 109 -16.27 -16.82 1.28
CA PHE A 109 -16.75 -16.40 -0.04
C PHE A 109 -18.27 -16.47 -0.21
N SER A 110 -19.01 -16.90 0.82
CA SER A 110 -20.48 -16.85 0.81
C SER A 110 -20.94 -15.45 1.25
N PHE A 111 -21.20 -14.59 0.27
CA PHE A 111 -22.04 -13.41 0.43
C PHE A 111 -23.52 -13.79 0.54
#